data_AF-A0A1H3T3J8-F1
#
_entry.id   AF-A0A1H3T3J8-F1
#
_cell.length_a   1.000
_cell.length_b   1.000
_cell.length_c   1.000
_cell.angle_alpha   90.00
_cell.angle_beta   90.00
_cell.angle_gamma   90.00
#
_symmetry.space_group_name_H-M   'P 1'
#
loop_
_entity.id
_entity.type
_entity.pdbx_description
1 polymer ?
#
loop_
_entity_poly.entity_id
_entity_poly.type
_entity_poly.pdbx_seq_one_letter_code
_entity_poly.pdbx_strand_id
1 'polypeptide(L)'
;MTICLINGLRNHGVDLDHLKKMNLEKPILCEKLELYYDHIPTEKKNMLVKISKIRGLTDTRLNTNCTWAQHMTGEAGVLALNRIETHYKYLQENGLAASIEYFQHPKHKINLSYLDKEDIYVVTDGNHRTVFAKMINAPYIFAEVEIYKHNYTSEAYYLHYKKLLKDLKESAEELNFHIQDRRIMYKDISLNTHEIPCYSSFNFNQEEMFWIKNRFRDIHEQLNFIEKRMRLFYFLNNKQKIRICSTLSHVRHVDHLKNAMNKDLLYSSLAQLYEGGYVYK
;
A
#
# COMPACT_ATOMS: atom_id res chain seq x y z
N MET A 1 11.36 20.47 -21.75
CA MET A 1 10.00 21.02 -22.05
C MET A 1 9.19 21.39 -20.79
N THR A 2 9.63 20.97 -19.61
CA THR A 2 8.98 21.04 -18.29
C THR A 2 8.68 22.47 -17.77
N ILE A 3 9.65 23.39 -17.85
CA ILE A 3 9.53 24.79 -17.39
C ILE A 3 8.54 25.60 -18.26
N CYS A 4 8.29 25.15 -19.49
CA CYS A 4 7.43 25.86 -20.44
C CYS A 4 5.95 25.83 -20.02
N LEU A 5 5.48 24.73 -19.42
CA LEU A 5 4.06 24.58 -19.08
C LEU A 5 3.63 25.51 -17.95
N ILE A 6 4.40 25.64 -16.87
CA ILE A 6 4.04 26.52 -15.73
C ILE A 6 4.04 28.00 -16.14
N ASN A 7 5.06 28.44 -16.87
CA ASN A 7 5.09 29.79 -17.43
C ASN A 7 3.93 30.00 -18.44
N GLY A 8 3.61 28.96 -19.21
CA GLY A 8 2.44 28.91 -20.07
C GLY A 8 1.14 29.19 -19.33
N LEU A 9 0.89 28.50 -18.22
CA LEU A 9 -0.30 28.72 -17.40
C LEU A 9 -0.39 30.17 -16.89
N ARG A 10 0.73 30.72 -16.40
CA ARG A 10 0.80 32.12 -15.96
C ARG A 10 0.45 33.09 -17.09
N ASN A 11 0.96 32.87 -18.29
CA ASN A 11 0.69 33.71 -19.46
C ASN A 11 -0.79 33.68 -19.88
N HIS A 12 -1.54 32.64 -19.50
CA HIS A 12 -2.98 32.53 -19.73
C HIS A 12 -3.83 33.00 -18.53
N GLY A 13 -3.22 33.73 -17.58
CA GLY A 13 -3.95 34.37 -16.48
C GLY A 13 -4.13 33.52 -15.22
N VAL A 14 -3.42 32.40 -15.09
CA VAL A 14 -3.41 31.65 -13.83
C VAL A 14 -2.58 32.39 -12.78
N ASP A 15 -3.14 32.54 -11.58
CA ASP A 15 -2.53 33.25 -10.47
C ASP A 15 -1.17 32.67 -10.07
N LEU A 16 -0.19 33.55 -9.86
CA LEU A 16 1.19 33.14 -9.56
C LEU A 16 1.31 32.52 -8.17
N ASP A 17 0.58 33.03 -7.19
CA ASP A 17 0.68 32.52 -5.81
C ASP A 17 0.03 31.15 -5.70
N HIS A 18 -1.05 30.90 -6.46
CA HIS A 18 -1.58 29.56 -6.66
C HIS A 18 -0.55 28.60 -7.27
N LEU A 19 0.14 29.00 -8.35
CA LEU A 19 1.18 28.16 -8.98
C LEU A 19 2.34 27.84 -8.03
N LYS A 20 2.79 28.82 -7.23
CA LYS A 20 3.78 28.60 -6.17
C LYS A 20 3.29 27.58 -5.14
N LYS A 21 2.02 27.68 -4.72
CA LYS A 21 1.41 26.72 -3.80
C LYS A 21 1.39 25.31 -4.41
N MET A 22 1.00 25.16 -5.67
CA MET A 22 0.99 23.85 -6.36
C MET A 22 2.39 23.25 -6.55
N ASN A 23 3.42 24.09 -6.54
CA ASN A 23 4.82 23.66 -6.56
C ASN A 23 5.32 23.13 -5.20
N LEU A 24 4.54 23.29 -4.13
CA LEU A 24 4.85 22.81 -2.78
C LEU A 24 3.87 21.72 -2.31
N GLU A 25 2.61 21.78 -2.74
CA GLU A 25 1.57 20.84 -2.33
C GLU A 25 1.75 19.47 -3.00
N LYS A 26 1.74 18.40 -2.21
CA LYS A 26 1.79 17.00 -2.68
C LYS A 26 0.41 16.35 -2.62
N PRO A 27 0.01 15.53 -3.61
CA PRO A 27 -1.18 14.69 -3.49
C PRO A 27 -0.99 13.62 -2.41
N ILE A 28 -2.10 13.19 -1.81
CA ILE A 28 -2.10 12.09 -0.84
C ILE A 28 -2.39 10.75 -1.54
N LEU A 29 -1.85 9.67 -0.97
CA LEU A 29 -2.14 8.29 -1.40
C LEU A 29 -3.37 7.77 -0.64
N CYS A 30 -4.42 7.39 -1.39
CA CYS A 30 -5.71 6.93 -0.85
C CYS A 30 -5.57 5.66 -0.02
N GLU A 31 -4.73 4.71 -0.45
CA GLU A 31 -4.57 3.37 0.14
C GLU A 31 -4.30 3.38 1.66
N LYS A 32 -3.72 4.46 2.19
CA LYS A 32 -3.52 4.63 3.64
C LYS A 32 -4.80 4.94 4.43
N LEU A 33 -5.80 5.48 3.76
CA LEU A 33 -7.08 5.90 4.31
C LEU A 33 -8.12 4.79 4.17
N GLU A 34 -8.06 3.96 3.12
CA GLU A 34 -9.03 2.88 2.84
C GLU A 34 -9.22 1.88 4.01
N LEU A 35 -8.22 1.81 4.89
CA LEU A 35 -8.07 0.90 6.01
C LEU A 35 -9.06 1.10 7.18
N TYR A 36 -9.87 2.15 7.14
CA TYR A 36 -10.86 2.43 8.19
C TYR A 36 -12.13 3.08 7.64
N TYR A 37 -12.35 2.90 6.34
CA TYR A 37 -13.55 3.35 5.67
C TYR A 37 -14.38 2.16 5.21
N ASP A 38 -15.69 2.32 5.28
CA ASP A 38 -16.63 1.40 4.69
C ASP A 38 -17.05 1.93 3.33
N HIS A 39 -17.04 1.04 2.34
CA HIS A 39 -17.60 1.31 1.02
C HIS A 39 -19.12 1.18 1.10
N ILE A 40 -19.84 2.21 0.67
CA ILE A 40 -21.31 2.19 0.62
C ILE A 40 -21.73 2.02 -0.84
N PRO A 41 -22.08 0.80 -1.29
CA PRO A 41 -22.20 0.47 -2.71
C PRO A 41 -23.31 1.22 -3.47
N THR A 42 -24.21 1.90 -2.76
CA THR A 42 -25.45 2.45 -3.31
C THR A 42 -25.46 3.97 -3.48
N GLU A 43 -24.42 4.70 -3.09
CA GLU A 43 -24.41 6.17 -3.16
C GLU A 43 -23.38 6.71 -4.16
N LYS A 44 -23.65 6.57 -5.46
CA LYS A 44 -22.98 7.36 -6.49
C LYS A 44 -23.78 8.63 -6.79
N LYS A 45 -23.13 9.80 -6.72
CA LYS A 45 -23.77 11.11 -6.95
C LYS A 45 -23.00 11.90 -8.00
N ASN A 46 -23.69 12.36 -9.03
CA ASN A 46 -23.13 13.29 -10.00
C ASN A 46 -23.26 14.72 -9.46
N MET A 47 -22.14 15.43 -9.32
CA MET A 47 -22.13 16.80 -8.78
C MET A 47 -20.88 17.59 -9.18
N LEU A 48 -20.96 18.91 -9.04
CA LEU A 48 -19.78 19.77 -9.07
C LEU A 48 -19.03 19.66 -7.75
N VAL A 49 -17.75 19.31 -7.83
CA VAL A 49 -16.87 19.15 -6.68
C VAL A 49 -15.84 20.28 -6.67
N LYS A 50 -15.63 20.90 -5.50
CA LYS A 50 -14.59 21.90 -5.30
C LYS A 50 -13.23 21.26 -5.52
N ILE A 51 -12.46 21.76 -6.49
CA ILE A 51 -11.11 21.26 -6.81
C ILE A 51 -10.17 21.33 -5.60
N SER A 52 -10.36 22.31 -4.71
CA SER A 52 -9.57 22.46 -3.49
C SER A 52 -9.75 21.30 -2.50
N LYS A 53 -10.88 20.59 -2.54
CA LYS A 53 -11.16 19.39 -1.73
C LYS A 53 -10.59 18.11 -2.34
N ILE A 54 -10.14 18.13 -3.60
CA ILE A 54 -9.50 16.97 -4.21
C ILE A 54 -8.02 16.94 -3.80
N ARG A 55 -7.67 15.92 -3.03
CA ARG A 55 -6.37 15.80 -2.37
C ARG A 55 -5.54 14.63 -2.85
N GLY A 56 -6.15 13.61 -3.44
CA GLY A 56 -5.44 12.39 -3.84
C GLY A 56 -5.59 12.04 -5.31
N LEU A 57 -4.63 11.26 -5.81
CA LEU A 57 -4.63 10.60 -7.12
C LEU A 57 -4.65 9.09 -6.91
N THR A 58 -4.93 8.33 -7.97
CA THR A 58 -4.81 6.86 -7.93
C THR A 58 -3.35 6.44 -7.71
N ASP A 59 -3.15 5.31 -7.03
CA ASP A 59 -1.85 4.68 -6.77
C ASP A 59 -0.92 4.60 -8.02
N THR A 60 -1.46 4.14 -9.15
CA THR A 60 -0.73 3.97 -10.42
C THR A 60 -0.43 5.29 -11.14
N ARG A 61 -0.98 6.41 -10.66
CA ARG A 61 -0.84 7.75 -11.25
C ARG A 61 -0.27 8.77 -10.27
N LEU A 62 0.17 8.30 -9.11
CA LEU A 62 0.72 9.10 -8.05
C LEU A 62 2.17 8.72 -7.79
N ASN A 63 3.05 9.72 -7.80
CA ASN A 63 4.34 9.64 -7.13
C ASN A 63 4.25 10.47 -5.84
N THR A 64 4.22 9.82 -4.68
CA THR A 64 4.04 10.46 -3.37
C THR A 64 5.15 11.44 -2.99
N ASN A 65 6.31 11.35 -3.65
CA ASN A 65 7.41 12.28 -3.43
C ASN A 65 7.29 13.56 -4.27
N CYS A 66 6.39 13.58 -5.26
CA CYS A 66 6.22 14.68 -6.21
C CYS A 66 5.05 15.60 -5.87
N THR A 67 5.17 16.87 -6.23
CA THR A 67 4.11 17.88 -6.07
C THR A 67 3.10 17.85 -7.21
N TRP A 68 1.99 18.56 -7.08
CA TRP A 68 1.00 18.71 -8.17
C TRP A 68 1.64 19.29 -9.44
N ALA A 69 2.54 20.28 -9.30
CA ALA A 69 3.26 20.85 -10.43
C ALA A 69 4.20 19.83 -11.11
N GLN A 70 4.85 18.96 -10.35
CA GLN A 70 5.71 17.91 -10.90
C GLN A 70 4.91 16.82 -11.64
N HIS A 71 3.68 16.55 -11.21
CA HIS A 71 2.77 15.68 -11.96
C HIS A 71 2.32 16.34 -13.27
N MET A 72 1.97 17.63 -13.22
CA MET A 72 1.58 18.42 -14.40
C MET A 72 2.68 18.46 -15.46
N THR A 73 3.93 18.61 -15.05
CA THR A 73 5.06 18.81 -15.97
C THR A 73 5.72 17.51 -16.44
N GLY A 74 5.27 16.36 -15.93
CA GLY A 74 5.77 15.04 -16.30
C GLY A 74 6.96 14.55 -15.46
N GLU A 75 7.53 15.37 -14.58
CA GLU A 75 8.64 14.97 -13.69
C GLU A 75 8.28 13.78 -12.78
N ALA A 76 7.01 13.63 -12.43
CA ALA A 76 6.55 12.50 -11.63
C ALA A 76 6.65 11.14 -12.35
N GLY A 77 6.75 11.11 -13.69
CA GLY A 77 6.95 9.90 -14.49
C GLY A 77 5.75 8.94 -14.59
N VAL A 78 4.62 9.27 -13.96
CA VAL A 78 3.45 8.37 -13.80
C VAL A 78 2.22 8.77 -14.62
N LEU A 79 2.21 10.00 -15.16
CA LEU A 79 1.14 10.54 -16.01
C LEU A 79 1.59 10.60 -17.46
N ALA A 80 0.73 10.14 -18.37
CA ALA A 80 0.91 10.34 -19.81
C ALA A 80 0.87 11.83 -20.18
N LEU A 81 2.03 12.42 -20.49
CA LEU A 81 2.18 13.86 -20.70
C LEU A 81 1.36 14.38 -21.89
N ASN A 82 1.21 13.58 -22.95
CA ASN A 82 0.39 13.93 -24.12
C ASN A 82 -1.07 14.28 -23.78
N ARG A 83 -1.63 13.68 -22.72
CA ARG A 83 -2.99 14.00 -22.25
C ARG A 83 -3.04 15.35 -21.51
N ILE A 84 -1.97 15.71 -20.80
CA ILE A 84 -1.82 17.05 -20.22
C ILE A 84 -1.68 18.09 -21.32
N GLU A 85 -0.84 17.82 -22.33
CA GLU A 85 -0.62 18.69 -23.48
C GLU A 85 -1.91 18.94 -24.27
N THR A 86 -2.81 17.95 -24.35
CA THR A 86 -4.14 18.10 -24.97
C THR A 86 -4.96 19.17 -24.25
N HIS A 87 -4.98 19.17 -22.91
CA HIS A 87 -5.66 20.21 -22.14
C HIS A 87 -4.95 21.56 -22.24
N TYR A 88 -3.63 21.57 -22.31
CA TYR A 88 -2.86 22.79 -22.51
C TYR A 88 -3.15 23.43 -23.87
N LYS A 89 -3.23 22.64 -24.94
CA LYS A 89 -3.63 23.11 -26.27
C LYS A 89 -5.04 23.71 -26.25
N TYR A 90 -5.99 23.07 -25.57
CA TYR A 90 -7.33 23.63 -25.40
C TYR A 90 -7.31 24.98 -24.67
N LEU A 91 -6.48 25.13 -23.63
CA LEU A 91 -6.26 26.41 -22.93
C LEU A 91 -5.68 27.48 -23.86
N GLN A 92 -4.74 27.12 -24.73
CA GLN A 92 -4.16 28.05 -25.69
C GLN A 92 -5.17 28.54 -26.74
N GLU A 93 -6.04 27.64 -27.21
CA GLU A 93 -7.01 27.93 -28.27
C GLU A 93 -8.25 28.68 -27.75
N ASN A 94 -8.69 28.39 -26.51
CA ASN A 94 -9.99 28.85 -26.01
C ASN A 94 -9.88 29.77 -24.78
N GLY A 95 -8.69 29.87 -24.18
CA GLY A 95 -8.45 30.67 -22.99
C GLY A 95 -8.87 29.99 -21.68
N LEU A 96 -8.57 30.68 -20.57
CA LEU A 96 -8.74 30.16 -19.21
C LEU A 96 -10.21 29.96 -18.84
N ALA A 97 -11.09 30.91 -19.18
CA ALA A 97 -12.51 30.83 -18.85
C ALA A 97 -13.17 29.60 -19.49
N ALA A 98 -12.96 29.38 -20.78
CA ALA A 98 -13.47 28.20 -21.48
C ALA A 98 -12.87 26.90 -20.93
N SER A 99 -11.60 26.90 -20.55
CA SER A 99 -10.97 25.73 -19.91
C SER A 99 -11.61 25.39 -18.56
N ILE A 100 -11.98 26.41 -17.77
CA ILE A 100 -12.71 26.20 -16.51
C ILE A 100 -14.10 25.62 -16.78
N GLU A 101 -14.84 26.17 -17.73
CA GLU A 101 -16.17 25.67 -18.12
C GLU A 101 -16.11 24.22 -18.63
N TYR A 102 -15.09 23.88 -19.42
CA TYR A 102 -14.85 22.53 -19.91
C TYR A 102 -14.83 21.49 -18.79
N PHE A 103 -14.13 21.76 -17.68
CA PHE A 103 -14.06 20.82 -16.55
C PHE A 103 -15.35 20.74 -15.73
N GLN A 104 -16.21 21.76 -15.79
CA GLN A 104 -17.50 21.78 -15.09
C GLN A 104 -18.61 21.08 -15.87
N HIS A 105 -18.37 20.75 -17.14
CA HIS A 105 -19.39 20.17 -18.00
C HIS A 105 -19.55 18.64 -17.75
N PRO A 106 -20.79 18.11 -17.62
CA PRO A 106 -21.04 16.70 -17.32
C PRO A 106 -20.41 15.69 -18.30
N LYS A 107 -20.27 16.08 -19.58
CA LYS A 107 -19.58 15.28 -20.61
C LYS A 107 -18.12 14.95 -20.25
N HIS A 108 -17.49 15.78 -19.43
CA HIS A 108 -16.10 15.63 -19.01
C HIS A 108 -15.98 15.13 -17.57
N LYS A 109 -16.99 14.41 -17.07
CA LYS A 109 -17.02 13.85 -15.70
C LYS A 109 -15.79 13.01 -15.37
N ILE A 110 -15.28 13.19 -14.16
CA ILE A 110 -14.27 12.32 -13.53
C ILE A 110 -14.93 11.44 -12.47
N ASN A 111 -14.22 10.44 -11.95
CA ASN A 111 -14.71 9.62 -10.84
C ASN A 111 -13.89 9.93 -9.59
N LEU A 112 -14.59 10.11 -8.47
CA LEU A 112 -13.99 10.45 -7.18
C LEU A 112 -14.52 9.53 -6.07
N SER A 113 -13.67 9.22 -5.11
CA SER A 113 -14.04 8.69 -3.81
C SER A 113 -14.07 9.83 -2.79
N TYR A 114 -15.18 10.01 -2.09
CA TYR A 114 -15.32 10.97 -0.99
C TYR A 114 -15.09 10.28 0.36
N LEU A 115 -14.22 10.86 1.18
CA LEU A 115 -13.85 10.39 2.51
C LEU A 115 -14.43 11.37 3.54
N ASP A 116 -15.45 10.93 4.30
CA ASP A 116 -16.28 11.81 5.12
C ASP A 116 -15.59 12.42 6.35
N LYS A 117 -14.67 11.71 7.02
CA LYS A 117 -13.97 12.22 8.22
C LYS A 117 -13.01 13.34 7.89
N GLU A 118 -12.29 13.26 6.77
CA GLU A 118 -11.36 14.31 6.34
C GLU A 118 -12.03 15.40 5.49
N ASP A 119 -13.26 15.18 5.01
CA ASP A 119 -13.96 16.05 4.05
C ASP A 119 -13.13 16.30 2.77
N ILE A 120 -12.61 15.20 2.19
CA ILE A 120 -11.75 15.23 0.99
C ILE A 120 -12.22 14.26 -0.07
N TYR A 121 -11.73 14.49 -1.29
CA TYR A 121 -11.91 13.60 -2.42
C TYR A 121 -10.58 13.07 -2.93
N VAL A 122 -10.60 11.83 -3.42
CA VAL A 122 -9.48 11.19 -4.13
C VAL A 122 -9.97 10.76 -5.50
N VAL A 123 -9.15 10.97 -6.52
CA VAL A 123 -9.46 10.54 -7.89
C VAL A 123 -9.40 9.03 -8.02
N THR A 124 -10.43 8.43 -8.62
CA THR A 124 -10.45 7.03 -9.06
C THR A 124 -10.35 6.90 -10.58
N ASP A 125 -10.88 7.87 -11.33
CA ASP A 125 -10.62 8.04 -12.76
C ASP A 125 -10.58 9.54 -13.13
N GLY A 126 -9.75 9.91 -14.10
CA GLY A 126 -9.60 11.31 -14.54
C GLY A 126 -8.43 12.07 -13.91
N ASN A 127 -7.34 11.36 -13.56
CA ASN A 127 -6.13 11.95 -12.96
C ASN A 127 -5.59 13.14 -13.77
N HIS A 128 -5.44 13.01 -15.09
CA HIS A 128 -4.96 14.10 -15.97
C HIS A 128 -5.84 15.36 -15.92
N ARG A 129 -7.16 15.17 -16.02
CA ARG A 129 -8.14 16.27 -15.95
C ARG A 129 -8.09 16.97 -14.60
N THR A 130 -8.00 16.19 -13.52
CA THR A 130 -7.91 16.72 -12.16
C THR A 130 -6.63 17.53 -11.96
N VAL A 131 -5.47 16.98 -12.35
CA VAL A 131 -4.19 17.70 -12.24
C VAL A 131 -4.26 19.01 -13.02
N PHE A 132 -4.74 18.99 -14.27
CA PHE A 132 -4.84 20.20 -15.07
C PHE A 132 -5.81 21.23 -14.46
N ALA A 133 -7.03 20.81 -14.11
CA ALA A 133 -8.03 21.67 -13.48
C ALA A 133 -7.52 22.29 -12.17
N LYS A 134 -6.78 21.52 -11.38
CA LYS A 134 -6.12 22.00 -10.16
C LYS A 134 -5.02 23.01 -10.46
N MET A 135 -4.20 22.77 -11.49
CA MET A 135 -3.14 23.69 -11.87
C MET A 135 -3.66 25.04 -12.40
N ILE A 136 -4.78 25.06 -13.12
CA ILE A 136 -5.41 26.31 -13.60
C ILE A 136 -6.30 27.00 -12.54
N ASN A 137 -6.32 26.47 -11.31
CA ASN A 137 -7.17 26.95 -10.22
C ASN A 137 -8.67 26.98 -10.57
N ALA A 138 -9.15 25.97 -11.29
CA ALA A 138 -10.58 25.85 -11.56
C ALA A 138 -11.35 25.72 -10.23
N PRO A 139 -12.47 26.44 -10.03
CA PRO A 139 -13.20 26.40 -8.76
C PRO A 139 -13.88 25.05 -8.54
N TYR A 140 -14.38 24.43 -9.61
CA TYR A 140 -15.12 23.17 -9.59
C TYR A 140 -14.74 22.27 -10.77
N ILE A 141 -14.97 20.97 -10.60
CA ILE A 141 -14.94 19.95 -11.65
C ILE A 141 -16.16 19.05 -11.50
N PHE A 142 -16.77 18.64 -12.61
CA PHE A 142 -17.90 17.73 -12.57
C PHE A 142 -17.42 16.30 -12.32
N ALA A 143 -18.03 15.61 -11.36
CA ALA A 143 -17.63 14.27 -10.97
C ALA A 143 -18.82 13.38 -10.65
N GLU A 144 -18.65 12.08 -10.89
CA GLU A 144 -19.40 11.02 -10.24
C GLU A 144 -18.66 10.64 -8.95
N VAL A 145 -19.31 10.86 -7.81
CA VAL A 145 -18.73 10.69 -6.48
C VAL A 145 -19.29 9.44 -5.84
N GLU A 146 -18.41 8.55 -5.40
CA GLU A 146 -18.72 7.43 -4.53
C GLU A 146 -18.35 7.78 -3.09
N ILE A 147 -19.26 7.50 -2.14
CA ILE A 147 -19.10 7.91 -0.74
C ILE A 147 -18.56 6.75 0.09
N TYR A 148 -17.53 7.03 0.86
CA TYR A 148 -16.96 6.14 1.86
C TYR A 148 -17.17 6.78 3.23
N LYS A 149 -17.71 5.99 4.17
CA LYS A 149 -17.94 6.46 5.54
C LYS A 149 -16.89 5.92 6.49
N HIS A 150 -16.42 6.78 7.38
CA HIS A 150 -15.50 6.39 8.41
C HIS A 150 -16.13 5.36 9.35
N ASN A 151 -15.45 4.23 9.55
CA ASN A 151 -15.85 3.20 10.48
C ASN A 151 -14.86 3.15 11.65
N TYR A 152 -15.31 3.64 12.82
CA TYR A 152 -14.53 3.65 14.05
C TYR A 152 -14.12 2.25 14.53
N THR A 153 -14.92 1.23 14.22
CA THR A 153 -14.60 -0.16 14.53
C THR A 153 -13.46 -0.66 13.63
N SER A 154 -13.54 -0.41 12.33
CA SER A 154 -12.47 -0.70 11.37
C SER A 154 -11.17 0.03 11.74
N GLU A 155 -11.25 1.31 12.14
CA GLU A 155 -10.11 2.08 12.65
C GLU A 155 -9.48 1.41 13.88
N ALA A 156 -10.29 1.02 14.87
CA ALA A 156 -9.81 0.35 16.07
C ALA A 156 -9.13 -0.99 15.75
N TYR A 157 -9.70 -1.78 14.83
CA TYR A 157 -9.09 -3.03 14.39
C TYR A 157 -7.78 -2.80 13.65
N TYR A 158 -7.70 -1.79 12.78
CA TYR A 158 -6.47 -1.44 12.09
C TYR A 158 -5.36 -1.01 13.05
N LEU A 159 -5.68 -0.19 14.06
CA LEU A 159 -4.74 0.17 15.12
C LEU A 159 -4.29 -1.06 15.91
N HIS A 160 -5.20 -2.01 16.17
CA HIS A 160 -4.86 -3.26 16.82
C HIS A 160 -3.93 -4.13 15.95
N TYR A 161 -4.19 -4.23 14.64
CA TYR A 161 -3.30 -4.89 13.69
C TYR A 161 -1.89 -4.29 13.70
N LYS A 162 -1.77 -2.95 13.69
CA LYS A 162 -0.46 -2.28 13.79
C LYS A 162 0.29 -2.66 15.06
N LYS A 163 -0.42 -2.74 16.18
CA LYS A 163 0.16 -3.18 17.45
C LYS A 163 0.67 -4.62 17.33
N LEU A 164 -0.14 -5.55 16.83
CA LEU A 164 0.28 -6.94 16.62
C LEU A 164 1.50 -7.06 15.70
N LEU A 165 1.55 -6.27 14.62
CA LEU A 165 2.69 -6.22 13.71
C LEU A 165 3.96 -5.72 14.39
N LYS A 166 3.83 -4.71 15.27
CA LYS A 166 4.95 -4.22 16.07
C LYS A 166 5.42 -5.29 17.06
N ASP A 167 4.51 -5.86 17.85
CA ASP A 167 4.81 -6.88 18.86
C ASP A 167 5.46 -8.12 18.22
N LEU A 168 5.02 -8.53 17.02
CA LEU A 168 5.62 -9.62 16.26
C LEU A 168 7.03 -9.29 15.79
N LYS A 169 7.28 -8.05 15.33
CA LYS A 169 8.64 -7.62 14.92
C LYS A 169 9.60 -7.67 16.09
N GLU A 170 9.21 -7.11 17.23
CA GLU A 170 10.01 -7.15 18.46
C GLU A 170 10.29 -8.60 18.88
N SER A 171 9.26 -9.44 18.93
CA SER A 171 9.42 -10.87 19.27
C SER A 171 10.33 -11.63 18.28
N ALA A 172 10.23 -11.32 16.98
CA ALA A 172 11.06 -11.94 15.96
C ALA A 172 12.53 -11.55 16.14
N GLU A 173 12.80 -10.28 16.40
CA GLU A 173 14.15 -9.75 16.67
C GLU A 173 14.79 -10.40 17.91
N GLU A 174 14.05 -10.53 19.01
CA GLU A 174 14.50 -11.24 20.22
C GLU A 174 14.92 -12.69 19.95
N LEU A 175 14.29 -13.33 18.95
CA LEU A 175 14.56 -14.70 18.53
C LEU A 175 15.59 -14.80 17.39
N ASN A 176 16.29 -13.71 17.05
CA ASN A 176 17.26 -13.60 15.95
C ASN A 176 16.66 -13.77 14.54
N PHE A 177 15.39 -13.46 14.38
CA PHE A 177 14.73 -13.29 13.09
C PHE A 177 14.53 -11.80 12.80
N HIS A 178 14.21 -11.45 11.56
CA HIS A 178 13.71 -10.13 11.21
C HIS A 178 12.61 -10.23 10.16
N ILE A 179 11.83 -9.16 10.00
CA ILE A 179 10.75 -9.11 9.02
C ILE A 179 11.14 -8.17 7.89
N GLN A 180 11.18 -8.71 6.67
CA GLN A 180 11.44 -7.95 5.45
C GLN A 180 10.39 -8.30 4.41
N ASP A 181 9.75 -7.30 3.80
CA ASP A 181 8.76 -7.50 2.73
C ASP A 181 7.67 -8.54 3.06
N ARG A 182 7.17 -8.49 4.30
CA ARG A 182 6.17 -9.42 4.87
C ARG A 182 6.63 -10.88 5.00
N ARG A 183 7.92 -11.13 4.85
CA ARG A 183 8.57 -12.43 5.05
C ARG A 183 9.37 -12.40 6.33
N ILE A 184 9.39 -13.54 7.00
CA ILE A 184 10.24 -13.72 8.18
C ILE A 184 11.56 -14.29 7.70
N MET A 185 12.63 -13.63 8.10
CA MET A 185 13.98 -13.89 7.66
C MET A 185 14.80 -14.37 8.85
N TYR A 186 15.63 -15.39 8.62
CA TYR A 186 16.71 -15.75 9.53
C TYR A 186 18.04 -15.48 8.83
N LYS A 187 18.74 -14.42 9.25
CA LYS A 187 19.82 -13.82 8.44
C LYS A 187 19.27 -13.55 7.03
N ASP A 188 19.96 -13.96 5.97
CA ASP A 188 19.53 -13.68 4.59
C ASP A 188 18.60 -14.75 3.99
N ILE A 189 18.03 -15.64 4.82
CA ILE A 189 17.22 -16.76 4.36
C ILE A 189 15.77 -16.60 4.83
N SER A 190 14.84 -16.52 3.86
CA SER A 190 13.40 -16.51 4.15
C SER A 190 12.96 -17.84 4.75
N LEU A 191 12.27 -17.78 5.88
CA LEU A 191 11.48 -18.89 6.37
C LEU A 191 10.25 -19.02 5.48
N ASN A 192 10.10 -20.16 4.81
CA ASN A 192 8.97 -20.43 3.90
C ASN A 192 7.70 -20.80 4.69
N THR A 193 7.52 -20.19 5.87
CA THR A 193 6.54 -20.58 6.89
C THR A 193 5.35 -19.63 6.90
N HIS A 194 4.86 -19.30 5.70
CA HIS A 194 3.72 -18.44 5.39
C HIS A 194 3.99 -16.92 5.49
N GLU A 195 3.23 -16.15 4.69
CA GLU A 195 3.28 -14.69 4.66
C GLU A 195 2.63 -14.09 5.91
N ILE A 196 3.18 -12.96 6.36
CA ILE A 196 2.56 -12.14 7.40
C ILE A 196 1.26 -11.55 6.83
N PRO A 197 0.11 -11.70 7.53
CA PRO A 197 -1.14 -11.10 7.11
C PRO A 197 -0.98 -9.63 6.74
N CYS A 198 -1.41 -9.29 5.53
CA CYS A 198 -1.54 -7.93 5.07
C CYS A 198 -3.01 -7.54 5.10
N TYR A 199 -3.28 -6.32 5.54
CA TYR A 199 -4.60 -5.73 5.49
C TYR A 199 -4.58 -4.56 4.52
N SER A 200 -5.50 -4.56 3.55
CA SER A 200 -5.56 -3.55 2.48
C SER A 200 -6.96 -3.40 1.88
N SER A 201 -8.03 -3.53 2.68
CA SER A 201 -9.39 -3.54 2.13
C SER A 201 -10.38 -2.72 2.96
N PHE A 202 -11.30 -2.03 2.27
CA PHE A 202 -12.48 -1.45 2.89
C PHE A 202 -13.31 -2.49 3.66
N ASN A 203 -14.15 -2.05 4.60
CA ASN A 203 -15.11 -2.88 5.35
C ASN A 203 -14.47 -3.92 6.29
N PHE A 204 -13.38 -3.57 6.97
CA PHE A 204 -12.68 -4.49 7.87
C PHE A 204 -13.53 -4.93 9.03
N ASN A 205 -13.77 -6.23 9.09
CA ASN A 205 -14.71 -6.79 10.04
C ASN A 205 -14.02 -7.60 11.15
N GLN A 206 -14.84 -8.02 12.11
CA GLN A 206 -14.39 -8.75 13.28
C GLN A 206 -13.82 -10.14 12.94
N GLU A 207 -14.35 -10.81 11.92
CA GLU A 207 -13.91 -12.15 11.52
C GLU A 207 -12.49 -12.09 10.94
N GLU A 208 -12.22 -11.11 10.09
CA GLU A 208 -10.89 -10.86 9.54
C GLU A 208 -9.91 -10.51 10.67
N MET A 209 -10.30 -9.63 11.61
CA MET A 209 -9.47 -9.30 12.77
C MET A 209 -9.20 -10.53 13.65
N PHE A 210 -10.18 -11.41 13.85
CA PHE A 210 -10.02 -12.66 14.59
C PHE A 210 -9.04 -13.60 13.90
N TRP A 211 -9.16 -13.77 12.58
CA TRP A 211 -8.22 -14.55 11.78
C TRP A 211 -6.79 -14.00 11.87
N ILE A 212 -6.62 -12.68 11.73
CA ILE A 212 -5.33 -12.00 11.90
C ILE A 212 -4.74 -12.31 13.28
N LYS A 213 -5.49 -12.13 14.38
CA LYS A 213 -5.00 -12.41 15.74
C LYS A 213 -4.48 -13.83 15.88
N ASN A 214 -5.25 -14.81 15.40
CA ASN A 214 -4.85 -16.22 15.47
C ASN A 214 -3.58 -16.46 14.64
N ARG A 215 -3.51 -15.89 13.44
CA ARG A 215 -2.34 -16.05 12.57
C ARG A 215 -1.07 -15.45 13.20
N PHE A 216 -1.18 -14.28 13.83
CA PHE A 216 -0.07 -13.66 14.56
C PHE A 216 0.41 -14.53 15.73
N ARG A 217 -0.51 -15.09 16.52
CA ARG A 217 -0.18 -16.06 17.58
C ARG A 217 0.53 -17.29 17.02
N ASP A 218 0.00 -17.87 15.94
CA ASP A 218 0.59 -19.07 15.32
C ASP A 218 2.00 -18.81 14.82
N ILE A 219 2.25 -17.65 14.19
CA ILE A 219 3.58 -17.23 13.76
C ILE A 219 4.51 -17.13 14.97
N HIS A 220 4.11 -16.43 16.04
CA HIS A 220 4.93 -16.27 17.24
C HIS A 220 5.33 -17.62 17.84
N GLU A 221 4.38 -18.57 17.96
CA GLU A 221 4.68 -19.90 18.46
C GLU A 221 5.58 -20.72 17.51
N GLN A 222 5.42 -20.55 16.18
CA GLN A 222 6.29 -21.20 15.20
C GLN A 222 7.72 -20.67 15.27
N LEU A 223 7.92 -19.36 15.45
CA LEU A 223 9.27 -18.79 15.60
C LEU A 223 9.95 -19.32 16.85
N ASN A 224 9.24 -19.34 17.99
CA ASN A 224 9.75 -19.96 19.21
C ASN A 224 10.12 -21.44 19.01
N PHE A 225 9.29 -22.19 18.28
CA PHE A 225 9.57 -23.60 17.98
C PHE A 225 10.82 -23.77 17.10
N ILE A 226 10.91 -22.98 16.03
CA ILE A 226 12.05 -23.01 15.09
C ILE A 226 13.32 -22.64 15.82
N GLU A 227 13.32 -21.55 16.59
CA GLU A 227 14.48 -21.07 17.35
C GLU A 227 15.04 -22.16 18.28
N LYS A 228 14.19 -22.77 19.11
CA LYS A 228 14.56 -23.87 20.01
C LYS A 228 15.22 -25.03 19.28
N ARG A 229 14.73 -25.37 18.08
CA ARG A 229 15.26 -26.47 17.27
C ARG A 229 16.53 -26.09 16.52
N MET A 230 16.64 -24.87 16.02
CA MET A 230 17.87 -24.37 15.39
C MET A 230 19.06 -24.42 16.36
N ARG A 231 18.83 -24.19 17.66
CA ARG A 231 19.84 -24.39 18.71
C ARG A 231 20.31 -25.84 18.82
N LEU A 232 19.41 -26.82 18.73
CA LEU A 232 19.78 -28.25 18.79
C LEU A 232 20.63 -28.67 17.60
N PHE A 233 20.40 -28.05 16.45
CA PHE A 233 21.12 -28.36 15.21
C PHE A 233 22.36 -27.48 15.02
N TYR A 234 23.02 -27.01 16.09
CA TYR A 234 24.10 -26.00 16.01
C TYR A 234 25.20 -26.35 14.99
N PHE A 235 25.49 -27.64 14.81
CA PHE A 235 26.47 -28.22 13.88
C PHE A 235 26.08 -28.13 12.39
N LEU A 236 24.81 -27.88 12.07
CA LEU A 236 24.33 -27.70 10.68
C LEU A 236 24.51 -26.27 10.19
N ASN A 237 24.65 -26.09 8.87
CA ASN A 237 24.60 -24.75 8.27
C ASN A 237 23.17 -24.18 8.34
N ASN A 238 23.03 -22.84 8.23
CA ASN A 238 21.73 -22.17 8.40
C ASN A 238 20.66 -22.65 7.40
N LYS A 239 21.06 -23.00 6.17
CA LYS A 239 20.13 -23.48 5.14
C LYS A 239 19.53 -24.84 5.51
N GLN A 240 20.35 -25.76 6.02
CA GLN A 240 19.91 -27.07 6.51
C GLN A 240 19.06 -26.93 7.77
N LYS A 241 19.48 -26.08 8.73
CA LYS A 241 18.70 -25.77 9.94
C LYS A 241 17.30 -25.30 9.59
N ILE A 242 17.19 -24.34 8.67
CA ILE A 242 15.91 -23.77 8.24
C ILE A 242 15.07 -24.83 7.54
N ARG A 243 15.63 -25.60 6.60
CA ARG A 243 14.88 -26.64 5.88
C ARG A 243 14.27 -27.65 6.85
N ILE A 244 15.07 -28.17 7.78
CA ILE A 244 14.60 -29.12 8.79
C ILE A 244 13.53 -28.46 9.66
N CYS A 245 13.81 -27.29 10.24
CA CYS A 245 12.89 -26.63 11.16
C CYS A 245 11.58 -26.18 10.49
N SER A 246 11.62 -25.78 9.21
CA SER A 246 10.42 -25.44 8.43
C SER A 246 9.57 -26.67 8.12
N THR A 247 10.21 -27.80 7.82
CA THR A 247 9.48 -29.06 7.63
C THR A 247 8.84 -29.51 8.94
N LEU A 248 9.56 -29.40 10.05
CA LEU A 248 9.04 -29.76 11.38
C LEU A 248 7.93 -28.81 11.86
N SER A 249 7.95 -27.53 11.47
CA SER A 249 6.90 -26.57 11.83
C SER A 249 5.58 -26.87 11.11
N HIS A 250 5.62 -27.43 9.89
CA HIS A 250 4.41 -27.86 9.16
C HIS A 250 3.75 -29.09 9.78
N VAL A 251 4.53 -29.99 10.38
CA VAL A 251 4.05 -31.23 11.03
C VAL A 251 3.38 -30.96 12.39
N ARG A 252 3.52 -29.73 12.93
CA ARG A 252 2.97 -29.34 14.23
C ARG A 252 1.44 -29.50 14.36
N HIS A 253 0.72 -29.51 13.23
CA HIS A 253 -0.73 -29.63 13.17
C HIS A 253 -1.27 -31.07 13.13
N VAL A 254 -0.40 -32.09 13.20
CA VAL A 254 -0.81 -33.51 13.16
C VAL A 254 -0.19 -34.26 14.34
N ASP A 255 -0.93 -34.42 15.44
CA ASP A 255 -0.42 -34.89 16.73
C ASP A 255 0.21 -36.29 16.71
N HIS A 256 -0.23 -37.17 15.82
CA HIS A 256 0.34 -38.52 15.68
C HIS A 256 1.62 -38.58 14.83
N LEU A 257 1.91 -37.55 14.01
CA LEU A 257 3.13 -37.47 13.19
C LEU A 257 4.28 -36.76 13.91
N LYS A 258 4.02 -36.05 15.00
CA LYS A 258 5.03 -35.29 15.77
C LYS A 258 6.23 -36.13 16.20
N ASN A 259 6.05 -37.37 16.65
CA ASN A 259 7.16 -38.16 17.21
C ASN A 259 7.88 -39.04 16.19
N ALA A 260 7.18 -39.50 15.15
CA ALA A 260 7.76 -40.36 14.11
C ALA A 260 8.56 -39.55 13.08
N MET A 261 7.98 -38.49 12.51
CA MET A 261 8.69 -37.65 11.51
C MET A 261 9.88 -36.92 12.10
N ASN A 262 9.83 -36.49 13.37
CA ASN A 262 10.98 -35.87 14.05
C ASN A 262 12.19 -36.82 14.12
N LYS A 263 11.97 -38.14 14.24
CA LYS A 263 13.03 -39.14 14.23
C LYS A 263 13.56 -39.35 12.81
N ASP A 264 12.69 -39.55 11.83
CA ASP A 264 13.13 -39.84 10.45
C ASP A 264 13.85 -38.67 9.80
N LEU A 265 13.42 -37.42 10.06
CA LEU A 265 14.14 -36.23 9.61
C LEU A 265 15.49 -36.06 10.30
N LEU A 266 15.54 -36.33 11.61
CA LEU A 266 16.80 -36.34 12.36
C LEU A 266 17.75 -37.38 11.76
N TYR A 267 17.28 -38.61 11.55
CA TYR A 267 18.07 -39.69 10.95
C TYR A 267 18.52 -39.36 9.53
N SER A 268 17.64 -38.79 8.70
CA SER A 268 17.99 -38.39 7.34
C SER A 268 19.03 -37.26 7.32
N SER A 269 18.93 -36.31 8.25
CA SER A 269 19.88 -35.20 8.38
C SER A 269 21.23 -35.69 8.91
N LEU A 270 21.23 -36.62 9.86
CA LEU A 270 22.43 -37.29 10.36
C LEU A 270 23.09 -38.15 9.26
N ALA A 271 22.30 -38.87 8.46
CA ALA A 271 22.78 -39.67 7.33
C ALA A 271 23.43 -38.79 6.25
N GLN A 272 22.81 -37.67 5.88
CA GLN A 272 23.40 -36.71 4.93
C GLN A 272 24.70 -36.09 5.44
N LEU A 273 24.82 -35.85 6.75
CA LEU A 273 26.08 -35.39 7.34
C LEU A 273 27.17 -36.45 7.29
N TYR A 274 26.82 -37.70 7.59
CA TYR A 274 27.72 -38.84 7.48
C TYR A 274 28.20 -39.05 6.04
N GLU A 275 27.30 -39.02 5.06
CA GLU A 275 27.61 -39.08 3.64
C GLU A 275 28.46 -37.89 3.16
N GLY A 276 28.26 -36.70 3.76
CA GLY A 276 29.06 -35.50 3.53
C GLY A 276 30.46 -35.52 4.18
N GLY A 277 30.88 -36.63 4.77
CA GLY A 277 32.20 -36.79 5.40
C GLY A 277 32.33 -36.15 6.78
N TYR A 278 31.21 -35.78 7.41
CA TYR A 278 31.23 -35.22 8.76
C TYR A 278 31.43 -36.35 9.78
N VAL A 279 32.60 -36.38 10.42
CA VAL A 279 32.92 -37.35 11.49
C VAL A 279 32.93 -36.59 12.82
N TYR A 280 32.12 -37.05 13.78
CA TYR A 280 32.12 -36.53 15.14
C TYR A 280 33.50 -36.81 15.78
N LYS A 281 34.17 -35.77 16.29
CA LYS A 281 35.38 -35.93 17.11
C LYS A 281 35.01 -36.20 18.55
#